data_AF-A0A834MNQ6-F1
#
_entry.id   AF-A0A834MNQ6-F1
#
_cell.length_a   1.000
_cell.length_b   1.000
_cell.length_c   1.000
_cell.angle_alpha   90.00
_cell.angle_beta   90.00
_cell.angle_gamma   90.00
#
_symmetry.space_group_name_H-M   'P 1'
#
loop_
_entity.id
_entity.type
_entity.pdbx_description
1 polymer ?
#
loop_
_entity_poly.entity_id
_entity_poly.type
_entity_poly.pdbx_seq_one_letter_code
_entity_poly.pdbx_strand_id
1 'polypeptide(L)'
;MDFEMNLTVRWMQLFLPGLCTIITYYTVIYNFTTVKLIYERIMNDYEQLLDDEELDIVKKYNKESKLYMLLIAIIFNIYHTLIIYPSMLSVILYIIGLSDNIQFILPIPVNYISDSRAFYGVLIYELVGLTVLTVIAFITFTTYLMLIQHACNQFSILIMKTLQPFKKKQDCIEQDFYYSGPQKEYDWIVDIINRYIKATQLVCRFFIDTLKIRSLT
;
A
#
# COMPACT_ATOMS: atom_id res chain seq x y z
N MET A 1 37.94 -8.68 7.88
CA MET A 1 36.83 -8.93 8.83
C MET A 1 35.73 -7.89 8.63
N ASP A 2 36.05 -6.60 8.52
CA ASP A 2 35.05 -5.53 8.28
C ASP A 2 34.33 -5.63 6.92
N PHE A 3 35.03 -6.08 5.87
CA PHE A 3 34.45 -6.25 4.53
C PHE A 3 33.36 -7.35 4.48
N GLU A 4 33.66 -8.53 5.03
CA GLU A 4 32.72 -9.67 5.13
C GLU A 4 31.49 -9.35 6.00
N MET A 5 31.70 -8.57 7.07
CA MET A 5 30.64 -8.13 7.97
C MET A 5 29.67 -7.15 7.27
N ASN A 6 30.22 -6.20 6.51
CA ASN A 6 29.42 -5.28 5.69
C ASN A 6 28.66 -6.01 4.58
N LEU A 7 29.27 -7.03 3.98
CA LEU A 7 28.66 -7.88 2.96
C LEU A 7 27.41 -8.58 3.52
N THR A 8 27.58 -9.26 4.65
CA THR A 8 26.53 -10.04 5.32
C THR A 8 25.35 -9.15 5.72
N VAL A 9 25.63 -7.95 6.24
CA VAL A 9 24.60 -6.96 6.59
C VAL A 9 23.82 -6.50 5.36
N ARG A 10 24.48 -6.25 4.22
CA ARG A 10 23.81 -5.87 2.97
C ARG A 10 22.89 -6.97 2.46
N TRP A 11 23.33 -8.22 2.52
CA TRP A 11 22.49 -9.38 2.18
C TRP A 11 21.26 -9.44 3.05
N MET A 12 21.42 -9.34 4.38
CA MET A 12 20.29 -9.38 5.31
C MET A 12 19.29 -8.24 5.07
N GLN A 13 19.78 -7.04 4.75
CA GLN A 13 18.95 -5.88 4.44
C GLN A 13 18.17 -6.01 3.13
N LEU A 14 18.67 -6.75 2.14
CA LEU A 14 18.01 -6.96 0.84
C LEU A 14 17.10 -8.20 0.84
N PHE A 15 17.51 -9.28 1.52
CA PHE A 15 16.77 -10.54 1.53
C PHE A 15 15.43 -10.42 2.26
N LEU A 16 15.40 -9.79 3.43
CA LEU A 16 14.16 -9.70 4.22
C LEU A 16 13.05 -8.92 3.48
N PRO A 17 13.29 -7.71 2.96
CA PRO A 17 12.30 -7.00 2.13
C PRO A 17 11.96 -7.77 0.84
N GLY A 18 12.94 -8.42 0.22
CA GLY A 18 12.72 -9.25 -0.97
C GLY A 18 11.75 -10.40 -0.72
N LEU A 19 11.92 -11.14 0.38
CA LEU A 19 10.99 -12.20 0.76
C LEU A 19 9.60 -11.66 1.07
N CYS A 20 9.50 -10.56 1.84
CA CYS A 20 8.22 -9.93 2.13
C CYS A 20 7.47 -9.48 0.86
N THR A 21 8.19 -8.91 -0.11
CA THR A 21 7.60 -8.43 -1.37
C THR A 21 7.16 -9.58 -2.26
N ILE A 22 7.92 -10.68 -2.31
CA ILE A 22 7.53 -11.90 -3.02
C ILE A 22 6.28 -12.53 -2.39
N ILE A 23 6.24 -12.67 -1.06
CA ILE A 23 5.08 -13.25 -0.34
C ILE A 23 3.82 -12.41 -0.59
N THR A 24 3.95 -11.09 -0.50
CA THR A 24 2.81 -10.18 -0.74
C THR A 24 2.36 -10.20 -2.19
N TYR A 25 3.28 -10.28 -3.15
CA TYR A 25 2.96 -10.44 -4.57
C TYR A 25 2.17 -11.72 -4.84
N TYR A 26 2.62 -12.87 -4.33
CA TYR A 26 1.89 -14.14 -4.47
C TYR A 26 0.51 -14.07 -3.80
N THR A 27 0.41 -13.43 -2.64
CA THR A 27 -0.86 -13.21 -1.95
C THR A 27 -1.84 -12.42 -2.81
N VAL A 28 -1.38 -11.35 -3.47
CA VAL A 28 -2.20 -10.53 -4.36
C VAL A 28 -2.64 -11.29 -5.59
N ILE A 29 -1.76 -12.09 -6.20
CA ILE A 29 -2.13 -12.93 -7.36
C ILE A 29 -3.18 -13.96 -6.96
N TYR A 30 -2.94 -14.67 -5.86
CA TYR A 30 -3.86 -15.72 -5.41
C TYR A 30 -5.24 -15.15 -5.09
N ASN A 31 -5.27 -13.96 -4.49
CA ASN A 31 -6.52 -13.26 -4.11
C ASN A 31 -6.94 -12.21 -5.14
N PHE A 32 -6.51 -12.31 -6.40
CA PHE A 32 -6.76 -11.27 -7.41
C PHE A 32 -8.24 -10.95 -7.58
N THR A 33 -9.10 -11.97 -7.59
CA THR A 33 -10.57 -11.79 -7.65
C THR A 33 -11.08 -10.98 -6.48
N THR A 34 -10.60 -11.25 -5.26
CA THR A 34 -10.97 -10.51 -4.06
C THR A 34 -10.52 -9.06 -4.14
N VAL A 35 -9.26 -8.81 -4.54
CA VAL A 35 -8.71 -7.46 -4.71
C VAL A 35 -9.52 -6.67 -5.74
N LYS A 36 -9.87 -7.29 -6.88
CA LYS A 36 -10.70 -6.67 -7.91
C LYS A 36 -12.09 -6.29 -7.40
N LEU A 37 -12.77 -7.20 -6.70
CA LEU A 37 -14.08 -6.94 -6.12
C LEU A 37 -14.03 -5.81 -5.08
N ILE A 38 -12.96 -5.73 -4.29
CA ILE A 38 -12.77 -4.64 -3.33
C ILE A 38 -12.62 -3.30 -4.08
N TYR A 39 -11.86 -3.27 -5.17
CA TYR A 39 -11.67 -2.05 -5.95
C TYR A 39 -12.96 -1.55 -6.61
N GLU A 40 -13.71 -2.45 -7.24
CA GLU A 40 -15.04 -2.15 -7.81
C GLU A 40 -16.00 -1.61 -6.75
N ARG A 41 -15.93 -2.17 -5.54
CA ARG A 41 -16.73 -1.70 -4.42
C ARG A 41 -16.36 -0.31 -3.95
N ILE A 42 -15.05 0.00 -3.84
CA ILE A 42 -14.57 1.35 -3.48
C ILE A 42 -15.08 2.37 -4.48
N MET A 43 -15.06 2.04 -5.77
CA MET A 43 -15.56 2.92 -6.82
C MET A 43 -17.07 3.16 -6.69
N ASN A 44 -17.85 2.10 -6.50
CA ASN A 44 -19.30 2.21 -6.31
C ASN A 44 -19.67 2.97 -5.03
N ASP A 45 -18.95 2.75 -3.92
CA ASP A 45 -19.18 3.45 -2.66
C ASP A 45 -18.91 4.97 -2.82
N TYR A 46 -17.97 5.36 -3.69
CA TYR A 46 -17.71 6.76 -4.02
C TYR A 46 -18.84 7.39 -4.87
N GLU A 47 -19.37 6.67 -5.85
CA GLU A 47 -20.48 7.15 -6.70
C GLU A 47 -21.81 7.27 -5.95
N GLN A 48 -21.98 6.50 -4.88
CA GLN A 48 -23.20 6.48 -4.06
C GLN A 48 -23.23 7.54 -2.94
N LEU A 49 -22.20 8.39 -2.84
CA LEU A 49 -22.19 9.51 -1.88
C LEU A 49 -23.21 10.56 -2.33
N LEU A 50 -24.20 10.81 -1.48
CA LEU A 50 -25.36 11.66 -1.81
C LEU A 50 -25.38 12.97 -1.02
N ASP A 51 -24.68 13.04 0.11
CA ASP A 51 -24.76 14.15 1.06
C ASP A 51 -23.49 15.03 1.03
N ASP A 52 -23.67 16.33 1.16
CA ASP A 52 -22.57 17.30 1.12
C ASP A 52 -21.61 17.12 2.31
N GLU A 53 -22.11 16.70 3.47
CA GLU A 53 -21.27 16.40 4.65
C GLU A 53 -20.44 15.14 4.45
N GLU A 54 -21.00 14.08 3.84
CA GLU A 54 -20.25 12.87 3.48
C GLU A 54 -19.12 13.20 2.49
N LEU A 55 -19.42 14.05 1.51
CA LEU A 55 -18.49 14.45 0.47
C LEU A 55 -17.34 15.31 1.01
N ASP A 56 -17.58 16.14 2.03
CA ASP A 56 -16.52 16.90 2.72
C ASP A 56 -15.57 15.97 3.49
N ILE A 57 -16.10 14.96 4.20
CA ILE A 57 -15.28 13.94 4.86
C ILE A 57 -14.39 13.23 3.84
N VAL A 58 -14.96 12.76 2.73
CA VAL A 58 -14.19 12.06 1.69
C VAL A 58 -13.13 12.96 1.08
N LYS A 59 -13.43 14.24 0.82
CA LYS A 59 -12.44 15.22 0.33
C LYS A 59 -11.28 15.39 1.30
N LYS A 60 -11.55 15.50 2.60
CA LYS A 60 -10.53 15.58 3.64
C LYS A 60 -9.62 14.34 3.63
N TYR A 61 -10.20 13.15 3.67
CA TYR A 61 -9.44 11.89 3.64
C TYR A 61 -8.67 11.70 2.32
N ASN A 62 -9.20 12.15 1.19
CA ASN A 62 -8.50 12.11 -0.10
C ASN A 62 -7.26 13.04 -0.11
N LYS A 63 -7.37 14.24 0.48
CA LYS A 63 -6.23 15.15 0.61
C LYS A 63 -5.11 14.54 1.46
N GLU A 64 -5.46 13.97 2.62
CA GLU A 64 -4.52 13.26 3.48
C GLU A 64 -3.90 12.05 2.74
N SER A 65 -4.72 11.27 2.04
CA SER A 65 -4.27 10.11 1.26
C SER A 65 -3.23 10.49 0.20
N LYS A 66 -3.46 11.59 -0.54
CA LYS A 66 -2.51 12.11 -1.52
C LYS A 66 -1.18 12.49 -0.89
N LEU A 67 -1.21 13.09 0.29
CA LEU A 67 0.00 13.45 1.03
C LEU A 67 0.77 12.20 1.47
N TYR A 68 0.09 11.19 2.02
CA TYR A 68 0.72 9.91 2.36
C TYR A 68 1.32 9.22 1.14
N MET A 69 0.58 9.15 0.02
CA MET A 69 1.09 8.60 -1.23
C MET A 69 2.35 9.31 -1.71
N LEU A 70 2.37 10.65 -1.66
CA LEU A 70 3.53 11.44 -2.06
C LEU A 70 4.74 11.14 -1.17
N LEU A 71 4.57 11.13 0.15
CA LEU A 71 5.65 10.81 1.09
C LEU A 71 6.23 9.43 0.84
N ILE A 72 5.38 8.44 0.61
CA ILE A 72 5.80 7.07 0.33
C ILE A 72 6.51 6.98 -1.01
N ALA A 73 6.00 7.64 -2.04
CA ALA A 73 6.67 7.71 -3.33
C ALA A 73 8.07 8.33 -3.20
N ILE A 74 8.24 9.38 -2.40
CA ILE A 74 9.55 9.99 -2.13
C ILE A 74 10.48 8.98 -1.44
N ILE A 75 10.01 8.29 -0.39
CA ILE A 75 10.81 7.31 0.36
C ILE A 75 11.26 6.17 -0.57
N PHE A 76 10.36 5.60 -1.35
CA PHE A 76 10.68 4.54 -2.31
C PHE A 76 11.65 5.02 -3.40
N ASN A 77 11.49 6.25 -3.90
CA ASN A 77 12.42 6.84 -4.87
C ASN A 77 13.82 7.04 -4.29
N ILE A 78 13.93 7.55 -3.05
CA ILE A 78 15.22 7.71 -2.37
C ILE A 78 15.88 6.34 -2.19
N TYR A 79 15.15 5.35 -1.68
CA TYR A 79 15.65 3.98 -1.50
C TYR A 79 16.12 3.35 -2.82
N HIS A 80 15.29 3.46 -3.86
CA HIS A 80 15.61 2.96 -5.20
C HIS A 80 16.87 3.64 -5.76
N THR A 81 16.95 4.97 -5.64
CA THR A 81 18.12 5.74 -6.09
C THR A 81 19.39 5.33 -5.34
N LEU A 82 19.34 5.20 -4.02
CA LEU A 82 20.51 4.81 -3.22
C LEU A 82 21.08 3.43 -3.60
N ILE A 83 20.21 2.49 -3.97
CA ILE A 83 20.63 1.12 -4.33
C ILE A 83 21.11 1.03 -5.78
N ILE A 84 20.41 1.69 -6.71
CA ILE A 84 20.64 1.50 -8.15
C ILE A 84 21.65 2.51 -8.71
N TYR A 85 21.67 3.74 -8.20
CA TYR A 85 22.52 4.81 -8.76
C TYR A 85 24.02 4.49 -8.76
N PRO A 86 24.63 3.95 -7.68
CA PRO A 86 26.06 3.61 -7.69
C PRO A 86 26.41 2.58 -8.77
N SER A 87 25.53 1.60 -8.95
CA SER A 87 25.68 0.52 -9.91
C SER A 87 25.47 1.00 -11.36
N MET A 88 24.47 1.85 -11.59
CA MET A 88 24.21 2.49 -12.89
C MET A 88 25.35 3.41 -13.32
N LEU A 89 25.87 4.24 -12.41
CA LEU A 89 27.01 5.12 -12.69
C LEU A 89 28.23 4.29 -13.13
N SER A 90 28.48 3.17 -12.46
CA SER A 90 29.58 2.26 -12.81
C SER A 90 29.43 1.69 -14.23
N VAL A 91 28.21 1.28 -14.63
CA VAL A 91 27.93 0.80 -16.00
C VAL A 91 28.15 1.89 -17.04
N ILE A 92 27.64 3.10 -16.79
CA ILE A 92 27.76 4.23 -17.73
C ILE A 92 29.23 4.59 -17.95
N LEU A 93 30.01 4.70 -16.87
CA LEU A 93 31.44 5.02 -16.96
C LEU A 93 32.24 3.95 -17.71
N TYR A 94 31.84 2.68 -17.58
CA TYR A 94 32.42 1.59 -18.37
C TYR A 94 32.10 1.70 -19.87
N ILE A 95 30.83 1.93 -20.23
CA ILE A 95 30.39 2.04 -21.63
C ILE A 95 31.11 3.19 -22.34
N ILE A 96 31.34 4.30 -21.64
CA ILE A 96 32.04 5.48 -22.17
C ILE A 96 33.56 5.23 -22.32
N GLY A 97 34.08 4.11 -21.79
CA GLY A 97 35.51 3.75 -21.85
C GLY A 97 36.38 4.64 -20.96
N LEU A 98 35.79 5.31 -19.97
CA LEU A 98 36.48 6.32 -19.17
C LEU A 98 37.30 5.75 -18.01
N SER A 99 37.14 4.45 -17.70
CA SER A 99 37.93 3.79 -16.67
C SER A 99 37.91 2.28 -16.82
N ASP A 100 39.07 1.70 -17.14
CA ASP A 100 39.30 0.26 -17.21
C ASP A 100 39.40 -0.40 -15.82
N ASN A 101 39.45 0.40 -14.74
CA ASN A 101 39.79 -0.07 -13.39
C ASN A 101 38.72 0.27 -12.34
N ILE A 102 37.44 0.44 -12.73
CA ILE A 102 36.36 0.70 -11.77
C ILE A 102 36.12 -0.58 -10.95
N GLN A 103 36.24 -0.48 -9.63
CA GLN A 103 35.73 -1.51 -8.73
C GLN A 103 34.20 -1.45 -8.74
N PHE A 104 33.58 -2.28 -9.58
CA PHE A 104 32.14 -2.37 -9.70
C PHE A 104 31.55 -2.94 -8.41
N ILE A 105 30.73 -2.14 -7.73
CA ILE A 105 29.95 -2.61 -6.59
C ILE A 105 28.65 -3.16 -7.16
N LEU A 106 28.52 -4.49 -7.27
CA LEU A 106 27.21 -5.08 -7.53
C LEU A 106 26.29 -4.71 -6.35
N PRO A 107 25.00 -4.40 -6.61
CA PRO A 107 24.01 -4.25 -5.55
C PRO A 107 23.96 -5.52 -4.66
N ILE A 108 24.13 -6.69 -5.27
CA ILE A 108 24.24 -8.02 -4.69
C ILE A 108 25.61 -8.62 -5.05
N PRO A 109 26.52 -8.78 -4.09
CA PRO A 109 27.90 -9.16 -4.37
C PRO A 109 28.01 -10.63 -4.82
N VAL A 110 28.45 -10.87 -6.05
CA VAL A 110 28.70 -12.22 -6.60
C VAL A 110 30.20 -12.49 -6.69
N ASN A 111 30.70 -13.40 -5.86
CA ASN A 111 32.14 -13.67 -5.70
C ASN A 111 32.77 -14.57 -6.79
N TYR A 112 32.03 -14.98 -7.83
CA TYR A 112 32.43 -16.09 -8.72
C TYR A 112 32.55 -15.74 -10.22
N ILE A 113 32.53 -14.46 -10.60
CA ILE A 113 32.58 -14.09 -12.03
C ILE A 113 33.97 -13.52 -12.36
N SER A 114 34.78 -14.30 -13.07
CA SER A 114 36.11 -13.89 -13.57
C SER A 114 36.08 -13.31 -14.99
N ASP A 115 35.00 -13.55 -15.75
CA ASP A 115 34.81 -13.02 -17.11
C ASP A 115 34.04 -11.69 -17.07
N SER A 116 34.67 -10.63 -17.59
CA SER A 116 34.10 -9.28 -17.61
C SER A 116 32.80 -9.21 -18.41
N ARG A 117 32.62 -9.99 -19.48
CA ARG A 117 31.36 -9.99 -20.26
C ARG A 117 30.20 -10.62 -19.49
N ALA A 118 30.45 -11.73 -18.80
CA ALA A 118 29.45 -12.36 -17.95
C ALA A 118 29.06 -11.44 -16.77
N PHE A 119 30.01 -10.65 -16.26
CA PHE A 119 29.77 -9.69 -15.19
C PHE A 119 28.75 -8.61 -15.58
N TYR A 120 28.86 -8.00 -16.77
CA TYR A 120 27.89 -6.99 -17.22
C TYR A 120 26.49 -7.57 -17.43
N GLY A 121 26.39 -8.78 -17.99
CA GLY A 121 25.11 -9.46 -18.15
C GLY A 121 24.41 -9.69 -16.81
N VAL A 122 25.15 -10.14 -15.79
CA VAL A 122 24.63 -10.34 -14.43
C VAL A 122 24.24 -9.02 -13.79
N LEU A 123 25.06 -7.98 -13.92
CA LEU A 123 24.77 -6.67 -13.34
C LEU A 123 23.49 -6.06 -13.94
N ILE A 124 23.31 -6.12 -15.26
CA ILE A 124 22.08 -5.62 -15.91
C ILE A 124 20.87 -6.43 -15.45
N TYR A 125 20.97 -7.76 -15.44
CA TYR A 125 19.89 -8.63 -14.96
C TYR A 125 19.47 -8.29 -13.53
N GLU A 126 20.45 -8.05 -12.66
CA GLU A 126 20.23 -7.70 -11.27
C GLU A 126 19.57 -6.32 -11.11
N LEU A 127 20.03 -5.31 -11.86
CA LEU A 127 19.43 -3.97 -11.87
C LEU A 127 17.97 -4.00 -12.33
N VAL A 128 17.67 -4.77 -13.38
CA VAL A 128 16.30 -4.97 -13.86
C VAL A 128 15.47 -5.68 -12.79
N GLY A 129 15.98 -6.76 -12.21
CA GLY A 129 15.31 -7.53 -11.16
C GLY A 129 14.97 -6.68 -9.94
N LEU A 130 15.93 -5.90 -9.42
CA LEU A 130 15.74 -5.00 -8.29
C LEU A 130 14.75 -3.88 -8.62
N THR A 131 14.80 -3.34 -9.84
CA THR A 131 13.82 -2.34 -10.28
C THR A 131 12.40 -2.90 -10.26
N VAL A 132 12.19 -4.07 -10.88
CA VAL A 132 10.89 -4.75 -10.88
C VAL A 132 10.41 -5.03 -9.45
N LEU A 133 11.28 -5.52 -8.59
CA LEU A 133 10.96 -5.81 -7.19
C LEU A 133 10.51 -4.56 -6.42
N THR A 134 11.23 -3.44 -6.57
CA THR A 134 10.87 -2.18 -5.92
C THR A 134 9.55 -1.59 -6.44
N VAL A 135 9.26 -1.73 -7.74
CA VAL A 135 7.98 -1.31 -8.32
C VAL A 135 6.82 -2.15 -7.79
N ILE A 136 6.99 -3.48 -7.76
CA ILE A 136 5.98 -4.38 -7.18
C ILE A 136 5.73 -3.98 -5.72
N ALA A 137 6.78 -3.86 -4.91
CA ALA A 137 6.70 -3.46 -3.51
C ALA A 137 5.92 -2.15 -3.29
N PHE A 138 6.20 -1.14 -4.12
CA PHE A 138 5.51 0.15 -4.08
C PHE A 138 4.01 -0.01 -4.38
N ILE A 139 3.65 -0.77 -5.42
CA ILE A 139 2.24 -1.02 -5.78
C ILE A 139 1.50 -1.76 -4.67
N THR A 140 2.08 -2.83 -4.10
CA THR A 140 1.43 -3.59 -3.04
C THR A 140 1.22 -2.73 -1.78
N PHE A 141 2.24 -1.96 -1.39
CA PHE A 141 2.18 -1.12 -0.20
C PHE A 141 1.18 0.04 -0.35
N THR A 142 1.15 0.69 -1.51
CA THR A 142 0.18 1.76 -1.79
C THR A 142 -1.24 1.24 -1.85
N THR A 143 -1.45 0.05 -2.42
CA THR A 143 -2.76 -0.62 -2.42
C THR A 143 -3.22 -0.93 -0.99
N TYR A 144 -2.35 -1.46 -0.14
CA TYR A 144 -2.66 -1.72 1.27
C TYR A 144 -3.10 -0.45 2.02
N LEU A 145 -2.40 0.66 1.82
CA LEU A 145 -2.74 1.93 2.44
C LEU A 145 -4.04 2.53 1.91
N MET A 146 -4.32 2.39 0.62
CA MET A 146 -5.60 2.77 0.04
C MET A 146 -6.76 2.05 0.75
N LEU A 147 -6.61 0.75 1.02
CA LEU A 147 -7.63 -0.03 1.73
C LEU A 147 -7.85 0.44 3.16
N ILE A 148 -6.76 0.72 3.90
CA ILE A 148 -6.85 1.29 5.25
C ILE A 148 -7.56 2.64 5.21
N GLN A 149 -7.14 3.52 4.31
CA GLN A 149 -7.71 4.86 4.20
C GLN A 149 -9.20 4.82 3.83
N HIS A 150 -9.58 3.92 2.92
CA HIS A 150 -10.98 3.70 2.57
C HIS A 150 -11.78 3.19 3.77
N ALA A 151 -11.27 2.22 4.52
CA ALA A 151 -11.93 1.73 5.72
C ALA A 151 -12.09 2.85 6.76
N CYS A 152 -11.04 3.64 7.03
CA CYS A 152 -11.09 4.79 7.93
C CYS A 152 -12.13 5.82 7.49
N ASN A 153 -12.18 6.16 6.20
CA ASN A 153 -13.18 7.07 5.63
C ASN A 153 -14.61 6.56 5.86
N GLN A 154 -14.86 5.27 5.59
CA GLN A 154 -16.17 4.65 5.84
C GLN A 154 -16.56 4.67 7.32
N PHE A 155 -15.60 4.44 8.24
CA PHE A 155 -15.86 4.55 9.68
C PHE A 155 -16.19 5.98 10.10
N SER A 156 -15.53 6.99 9.53
CA SER A 156 -15.86 8.40 9.82
C SER A 156 -17.27 8.77 9.35
N ILE A 157 -17.67 8.34 8.15
CA ILE A 157 -19.03 8.53 7.64
C ILE A 157 -20.05 7.84 8.56
N LEU A 158 -19.76 6.61 8.99
CA LEU A 158 -20.58 5.87 9.94
C LEU A 158 -20.79 6.62 11.26
N ILE A 159 -19.70 7.14 11.85
CA ILE A 159 -19.73 7.90 13.10
C ILE A 159 -20.53 9.20 12.92
N MET A 160 -20.37 9.88 11.78
CA MET A 160 -21.16 11.08 11.47
C MET A 160 -22.66 10.75 11.44
N LYS A 161 -23.06 9.71 10.71
CA LYS A 161 -24.46 9.28 10.61
C LYS A 161 -25.06 8.81 11.92
N THR A 162 -24.27 8.17 12.78
CA THR A 162 -24.75 7.74 14.10
C THR A 162 -24.95 8.93 15.04
N LEU A 163 -24.07 9.94 14.96
CA LEU A 163 -24.10 11.13 15.84
C LEU A 163 -25.07 12.22 15.36
N GLN A 164 -25.31 12.35 14.06
CA GLN A 164 -26.23 13.34 13.48
C GLN A 164 -27.61 13.38 14.18
N PRO A 165 -28.33 12.25 14.41
CA PRO A 165 -29.62 12.30 15.08
C PRO A 165 -29.52 12.67 16.56
N PHE A 166 -28.43 12.33 17.26
CA PHE A 166 -28.23 12.78 18.65
C PHE A 166 -27.97 14.28 18.72
N LYS A 167 -27.14 14.81 17.80
CA LYS A 167 -26.85 16.25 17.72
C LYS A 167 -28.10 17.05 17.35
N LYS A 168 -28.83 16.60 16.33
CA LYS A 168 -30.12 17.19 15.94
C LYS A 168 -31.16 17.09 17.05
N LYS A 169 -31.20 15.98 17.79
CA LYS A 169 -32.10 15.83 18.94
C LYS A 169 -31.68 16.75 20.09
N GLN A 170 -30.40 17.02 20.29
CA GLN A 170 -29.93 18.00 21.28
C GLN A 170 -30.24 19.44 20.88
N ASP A 171 -30.10 19.79 19.60
CA ASP A 171 -30.52 21.10 19.06
C ASP A 171 -32.06 21.26 19.06
N CYS A 172 -32.81 20.18 18.83
CA CYS A 172 -34.28 20.15 18.94
C CYS A 172 -34.79 20.01 20.39
N ILE A 173 -33.96 19.65 21.37
CA ILE A 173 -34.36 19.66 22.80
C ILE A 173 -34.54 21.10 23.30
N GLU A 174 -34.03 22.11 22.59
CA GLU A 174 -34.40 23.52 22.81
C GLU A 174 -35.74 23.92 22.15
N GLN A 175 -36.30 23.13 21.23
CA GLN A 175 -37.63 23.34 20.64
C GLN A 175 -38.35 22.02 20.33
N ASP A 176 -39.03 21.53 21.37
CA ASP A 176 -40.08 20.52 21.36
C ASP A 176 -39.79 19.09 20.85
N PHE A 177 -40.25 18.20 21.72
CA PHE A 177 -40.44 16.77 21.57
C PHE A 177 -41.33 16.45 20.35
N TYR A 178 -41.00 15.38 19.61
CA TYR A 178 -41.77 14.70 18.54
C TYR A 178 -41.66 15.17 17.07
N TYR A 179 -40.97 14.39 16.23
CA TYR A 179 -41.59 13.41 15.28
C TYR A 179 -40.51 12.77 14.37
N SER A 180 -40.06 11.56 14.70
CA SER A 180 -39.46 10.61 13.75
C SER A 180 -40.28 9.32 13.79
N GLY A 181 -40.95 8.99 12.68
CA GLY A 181 -41.75 7.76 12.62
C GLY A 181 -40.86 6.51 12.74
N PRO A 182 -41.36 5.42 13.37
CA PRO A 182 -40.57 4.23 13.70
C PRO A 182 -39.91 3.55 12.49
N GLN A 183 -40.47 3.73 11.29
CA GLN A 183 -39.92 3.22 10.03
C GLN A 183 -38.61 3.92 9.63
N LYS A 184 -38.52 5.25 9.82
CA LYS A 184 -37.31 6.02 9.47
C LYS A 184 -36.15 5.72 10.41
N GLU A 185 -36.46 5.46 11.68
CA GLU A 185 -35.46 5.03 12.67
C GLU A 185 -34.96 3.62 12.36
N TYR A 186 -35.86 2.71 11.96
CA TYR A 186 -35.48 1.36 11.54
C TYR A 186 -34.57 1.37 10.31
N ASP A 187 -34.94 2.10 9.24
CA ASP A 187 -34.14 2.18 8.02
C ASP A 187 -32.75 2.79 8.28
N TRP A 188 -32.66 3.78 9.18
CA TRP A 188 -31.40 4.38 9.62
C TRP A 188 -30.52 3.38 10.40
N ILE A 189 -31.10 2.62 11.34
CA ILE A 189 -30.38 1.57 12.09
C ILE A 189 -29.87 0.49 11.13
N VAL A 190 -30.68 0.06 10.16
CA VAL A 190 -30.30 -0.94 9.16
C VAL A 190 -29.18 -0.43 8.26
N ASP A 191 -29.19 0.84 7.82
CA ASP A 191 -28.09 1.42 7.03
C ASP A 191 -26.77 1.45 7.82
N ILE A 192 -26.81 1.85 9.10
CA ILE A 192 -25.63 1.85 9.99
C ILE A 192 -25.07 0.43 10.17
N ILE A 193 -25.93 -0.53 10.51
CA ILE A 193 -25.53 -1.93 10.72
C ILE A 193 -24.93 -2.48 9.42
N ASN A 194 -25.57 -2.22 8.27
CA ASN A 194 -25.04 -2.66 6.99
C ASN A 194 -23.69 -2.03 6.71
N ARG A 195 -23.52 -0.71 6.83
CA ARG A 195 -22.24 -0.05 6.58
C ARG A 195 -21.15 -0.53 7.53
N TYR A 196 -21.47 -0.77 8.81
CA TYR A 196 -20.54 -1.36 9.77
C TYR A 196 -20.12 -2.76 9.33
N ILE A 197 -21.07 -3.65 9.03
CA ILE A 197 -20.79 -5.00 8.50
C ILE A 197 -19.96 -4.91 7.22
N LYS A 198 -20.26 -3.97 6.32
CA LYS A 198 -19.52 -3.77 5.06
C LYS A 198 -18.06 -3.37 5.32
N ALA A 199 -17.81 -2.42 6.22
CA ALA A 199 -16.47 -1.98 6.59
C ALA A 199 -15.68 -3.09 7.30
N THR A 200 -16.31 -3.77 8.28
CA THR A 200 -15.71 -4.90 8.99
C THR A 200 -15.43 -6.07 8.05
N GLN A 201 -16.32 -6.38 7.09
CA GLN A 201 -16.07 -7.41 6.09
C GLN A 201 -14.90 -7.07 5.16
N LEU A 202 -14.70 -5.79 4.82
CA LEU A 202 -13.58 -5.36 3.98
C LEU A 202 -12.24 -5.58 4.70
N VAL A 203 -12.18 -5.21 5.98
CA VAL A 203 -11.00 -5.42 6.84
C VAL A 203 -10.80 -6.91 7.15
N CYS A 204 -11.85 -7.63 7.55
CA CYS A 204 -11.78 -9.04 7.92
C CYS A 204 -11.51 -9.95 6.72
N ARG A 205 -12.09 -9.74 5.53
CA ARG A 205 -11.74 -10.57 4.36
C ARG A 205 -10.28 -10.38 3.99
N PHE A 206 -9.79 -9.15 3.98
CA PHE A 206 -8.38 -8.88 3.72
C PHE A 206 -7.46 -9.58 4.74
N PHE A 207 -7.79 -9.52 6.04
CA PHE A 207 -7.02 -10.15 7.12
C PHE A 207 -7.14 -11.68 7.17
N ILE A 208 -8.34 -12.24 6.95
CA ILE A 208 -8.59 -13.68 6.96
C ILE A 208 -7.94 -14.33 5.74
N ASP A 209 -7.99 -13.71 4.56
CA ASP A 209 -7.36 -14.23 3.35
C ASP A 209 -5.83 -14.16 3.44
N THR A 210 -5.27 -13.17 4.15
CA THR A 210 -3.82 -13.17 4.49
C THR A 210 -3.45 -14.21 5.55
N LEU A 211 -4.32 -14.49 6.52
CA LEU A 211 -4.08 -15.51 7.55
C LEU A 211 -4.27 -16.94 7.04
N LYS A 212 -5.17 -17.19 6.08
CA LYS A 212 -5.40 -18.52 5.48
C LYS A 212 -4.20 -19.01 4.68
N ILE A 213 -3.44 -18.09 4.08
CA ILE A 213 -2.17 -18.38 3.41
C ILE A 213 -1.13 -18.85 4.46
N ARG A 214 -1.16 -18.31 5.69
CA ARG A 214 -0.27 -18.69 6.78
C ARG A 214 -0.60 -20.04 7.43
N SER A 215 -1.81 -20.57 7.26
CA SER A 215 -2.20 -21.89 7.81
C SER A 215 -2.01 -23.06 6.82
N LEU A 216 -1.59 -22.78 5.58
CA LEU A 216 -1.36 -23.77 4.52
C LEU A 216 0.13 -23.88 4.11
N THR A 217 1.01 -23.06 4.70
CA THR A 217 2.48 -23.17 4.66
C THR A 217 3.01 -23.61 6.01
#